data_AF-B1N2L6-F1
#
_entry.id   AF-B1N2L6-F1
#
_cell.length_a   1.000
_cell.length_b   1.000
_cell.length_c   1.000
_cell.angle_alpha   90.00
_cell.angle_beta   90.00
_cell.angle_gamma   90.00
#
_symmetry.space_group_name_H-M   'P 1'
#
loop_
_entity.id
_entity.type
_entity.pdbx_description
1 polymer ?
#
loop_
_entity_poly.entity_id
_entity_poly.type
_entity_poly.pdbx_seq_one_letter_code
_entity_poly.pdbx_strand_id
1 'polypeptide(L)'
;MGLFTYEHLITCPICGGSGNEITEKCEKCNGSGRVSETTEFNITIPKGSKTGDILKIKNMGEMGSTLLLLLTVNDEEKNFKRQGDDLLTNLTITLKDALLGFKKQIPHLDGHQISIEQNGVTSDGQIIRIKGEGMKKNFLFNGDCLISIHVDMHSISPDQALKIAKVLNQTN
;
A
#
# COMPACT_ATOMS: atom_id res chain seq x y z
N MET A 1 0.54 67.31 25.68
CA MET A 1 0.84 66.80 24.33
C MET A 1 2.17 66.05 24.43
N GLY A 2 2.11 64.71 24.58
CA GLY A 2 3.31 63.91 24.84
C GLY A 2 4.21 63.82 23.60
N LEU A 3 5.51 64.01 23.78
CA LEU A 3 6.51 63.79 22.75
C LEU A 3 6.64 62.28 22.51
N PHE A 4 6.29 61.83 21.30
CA PHE A 4 6.53 60.48 20.86
C PHE A 4 7.93 60.43 20.23
N THR A 5 8.88 59.76 20.88
CA THR A 5 10.18 59.44 20.29
C THR A 5 10.06 58.15 19.48
N TYR A 6 10.42 58.22 18.20
CA TYR A 6 10.45 57.08 17.29
C TYR A 6 11.88 56.58 17.19
N GLU A 7 12.16 55.39 17.74
CA GLU A 7 13.45 54.72 17.62
C GLU A 7 13.38 53.66 16.53
N HIS A 8 14.31 53.73 15.56
CA HIS A 8 14.40 52.80 14.45
C HIS A 8 15.59 51.86 14.66
N LEU A 9 15.31 50.61 15.01
CA LEU A 9 16.32 49.56 15.16
C LEU A 9 16.72 49.02 13.78
N ILE A 10 17.99 49.23 13.40
CA ILE A 10 18.59 48.61 12.21
C ILE A 10 19.50 47.45 12.62
N THR A 11 19.51 46.39 11.81
CA THR A 11 20.42 45.27 12.00
C THR A 11 21.87 45.73 11.82
N CYS A 12 22.76 45.33 12.73
CA CYS A 12 24.18 45.68 12.63
C CYS A 12 24.76 45.23 11.28
N PRO A 13 25.38 46.12 10.48
CA PRO A 13 25.88 45.79 9.15
C PRO A 13 27.13 44.89 9.19
N ILE A 14 27.80 44.80 10.34
CA ILE A 14 29.04 44.02 10.52
C ILE A 14 28.71 42.57 10.87
N CYS A 15 27.90 42.35 11.92
CA CYS A 15 27.58 41.00 12.38
C CYS A 15 26.25 40.45 11.83
N GLY A 16 25.49 41.26 11.08
CA GLY A 16 24.19 40.86 10.55
C GLY A 16 23.16 40.49 11.62
N GLY A 17 23.36 40.93 12.87
CA GLY A 17 22.51 40.58 14.01
C GLY A 17 22.97 39.34 14.81
N SER A 18 24.07 38.69 14.43
CA SER A 18 24.61 37.53 15.17
C SER A 18 25.33 37.89 16.48
N GLY A 19 25.72 39.15 16.66
CA GLY A 19 26.46 39.63 17.84
C GLY A 19 27.95 39.29 17.85
N ASN A 20 28.43 38.48 16.91
CA ASN A 20 29.83 38.07 16.80
C ASN A 20 30.37 38.33 15.39
N GLU A 21 31.65 38.69 15.31
CA GLU A 21 32.37 38.83 14.04
C GLU A 21 33.19 37.56 13.77
N ILE A 22 33.05 37.01 12.56
CA ILE A 22 33.80 35.82 12.14
C ILE A 22 35.14 36.28 11.59
N THR A 23 36.19 36.21 12.42
CA THR A 23 37.56 36.64 12.07
C THR A 23 38.23 35.72 11.05
N GLU A 24 38.00 34.41 11.16
CA GLU A 24 38.48 33.40 10.22
C GLU A 24 37.32 32.55 9.71
N LYS A 25 37.09 32.58 8.39
CA LYS A 25 35.99 31.84 7.77
C LYS A 25 36.41 30.39 7.55
N CYS A 26 35.56 29.46 7.99
CA CYS A 26 35.71 28.04 7.67
C CYS A 26 35.61 27.83 6.15
N GLU A 27 36.58 27.14 5.55
CA GLU A 27 36.62 26.87 4.09
C GLU A 27 35.42 26.07 3.58
N LYS A 28 34.83 25.22 4.43
CA LYS A 28 33.70 24.35 4.06
C LYS A 28 32.35 25.05 4.10
N CYS A 29 32.12 25.92 5.10
CA CYS A 29 30.82 26.57 5.30
C CYS A 29 30.83 28.08 5.05
N ASN A 30 32.00 28.68 4.82
CA ASN A 30 32.22 30.11 4.59
C ASN A 30 31.61 31.02 5.67
N GLY A 31 31.55 30.53 6.91
CA GLY A 31 30.98 31.24 8.05
C GLY A 31 29.47 31.04 8.27
N SER A 32 28.79 30.24 7.44
CA SER A 32 27.36 29.92 7.63
C SER A 32 27.06 28.93 8.77
N GLY A 33 28.09 28.22 9.25
CA GLY A 33 27.95 27.16 10.26
C GLY A 33 27.25 25.90 9.78
N ARG A 34 26.97 25.78 8.46
CA ARG A 34 26.27 24.64 7.86
C ARG A 34 26.95 24.20 6.57
N VAL A 35 26.95 22.90 6.31
CA VAL A 35 27.43 22.30 5.06
C VAL A 35 26.35 21.33 4.59
N SER A 36 25.95 21.42 3.31
CA SER A 36 25.03 20.46 2.72
C SER A 36 25.77 19.18 2.36
N GLU A 37 25.23 18.05 2.80
CA GLU A 37 25.78 16.71 2.53
C GLU A 37 24.66 15.81 1.99
N THR A 38 24.96 15.03 0.96
CA THR A 38 24.03 14.03 0.43
C THR A 38 24.34 12.69 1.09
N THR A 39 23.38 12.13 1.82
CA THR A 39 23.51 10.83 2.47
C THR A 39 22.47 9.85 1.91
N GLU A 40 22.92 8.66 1.54
CA GLU A 40 22.05 7.55 1.17
C GLU A 40 21.77 6.66 2.39
N PHE A 41 20.53 6.20 2.56
CA PHE A 41 20.17 5.29 3.64
C PHE A 41 19.12 4.29 3.20
N ASN A 42 19.24 3.07 3.72
CA ASN A 42 18.30 1.98 3.43
C ASN A 42 17.15 2.00 4.45
N ILE A 43 15.93 1.92 3.95
CA ILE A 43 14.72 1.92 4.77
C ILE A 43 14.01 0.60 4.58
N THR A 44 13.80 -0.13 5.67
CA THR A 44 12.95 -1.31 5.65
C THR A 44 11.52 -0.91 5.95
N ILE A 45 10.62 -1.08 4.98
CA ILE A 45 9.18 -0.89 5.19
C ILE A 45 8.63 -2.12 5.93
N PRO A 46 8.05 -1.96 7.14
CA PRO A 46 7.51 -3.08 7.89
C PRO A 46 6.39 -3.80 7.12
N LYS A 47 6.37 -5.13 7.19
CA LYS A 47 5.29 -5.93 6.62
C LYS A 47 3.96 -5.54 7.28
N GLY A 48 2.92 -5.35 6.47
CA GLY A 48 1.60 -4.95 6.94
C GLY A 48 1.38 -3.43 7.05
N SER A 49 2.38 -2.61 6.75
CA SER A 49 2.26 -1.14 6.76
C SER A 49 1.06 -0.66 5.94
N LYS A 50 0.38 0.37 6.42
CA LYS A 50 -0.83 0.97 5.85
C LYS A 50 -0.55 2.38 5.35
N THR A 51 -1.40 2.86 4.46
CA THR A 51 -1.41 4.28 4.09
C THR A 51 -1.64 5.12 5.35
N GLY A 52 -0.78 6.12 5.55
CA GLY A 52 -0.78 6.97 6.73
C GLY A 52 0.24 6.57 7.80
N ASP A 53 0.88 5.41 7.70
CA ASP A 53 1.94 5.02 8.64
C ASP A 53 3.13 5.99 8.52
N ILE A 54 3.70 6.36 9.66
CA ILE A 54 4.83 7.29 9.75
C ILE A 54 6.07 6.54 10.21
N LEU A 55 7.08 6.46 9.34
CA LEU A 55 8.41 5.98 9.72
C LEU A 55 9.24 7.15 10.25
N LYS A 56 9.83 6.99 11.43
CA LYS A 56 10.66 8.00 12.09
C LYS A 56 12.13 7.60 12.01
N ILE A 57 12.95 8.45 11.41
CA ILE A 57 14.38 8.21 11.25
C ILE A 57 15.13 9.33 11.97
N LYS A 58 15.70 8.99 13.12
CA LYS A 58 16.42 9.95 13.97
C LYS A 58 17.67 10.45 13.25
N ASN A 59 18.00 11.73 13.47
CA ASN A 59 19.23 12.38 13.01
C ASN A 59 19.41 12.49 11.48
N MET A 60 18.40 12.11 10.69
CA MET A 60 18.43 12.16 9.22
C MET A 60 17.61 13.32 8.64
N GLY A 61 17.08 14.20 9.50
CA GLY A 61 16.43 15.43 9.11
C GLY A 61 17.42 16.61 9.06
N GLU A 62 16.92 17.76 8.62
CA GLU A 62 17.69 18.99 8.57
C GLU A 62 18.32 19.30 9.94
N MET A 63 19.61 19.66 9.94
CA MET A 63 20.39 19.93 11.16
C MET A 63 20.38 18.78 12.19
N GLY A 64 20.32 17.53 11.73
CA GLY A 64 20.29 16.36 12.62
C GLY A 64 18.96 16.18 13.33
N SER A 65 17.88 16.78 12.81
CA SER A 65 16.52 16.54 13.29
C SER A 65 16.01 15.15 12.89
N THR A 66 14.77 14.83 13.24
CA THR A 66 14.14 13.55 12.86
C THR A 66 13.45 13.70 11.51
N LEU A 67 13.77 12.81 10.58
CA LEU A 67 13.05 12.67 9.33
C LEU A 67 11.78 11.84 9.55
N LEU A 68 10.65 12.33 9.04
CA LEU A 68 9.37 11.63 9.06
C LEU A 68 8.99 11.26 7.64
N LEU A 69 8.70 9.97 7.41
CA LEU A 69 8.24 9.48 6.12
C LEU A 69 6.81 8.99 6.24
N LEU A 70 5.92 9.60 5.47
CA LEU A 70 4.53 9.20 5.37
C LEU A 70 4.41 8.14 4.27
N LEU A 71 3.91 6.96 4.63
CA LEU A 71 3.70 5.88 3.67
C LEU A 71 2.34 6.05 2.98
N THR A 72 2.36 5.87 1.66
CA THR A 72 1.15 5.75 0.84
C THR A 72 1.23 4.45 0.06
N VAL A 73 0.28 3.55 0.29
CA VAL A 73 0.17 2.29 -0.45
C VAL A 73 -0.69 2.54 -1.68
N ASN A 74 -0.19 2.14 -2.85
CA ASN A 74 -0.97 2.11 -4.08
C ASN A 74 -1.50 0.69 -4.32
N ASP A 75 -2.81 0.51 -4.18
CA ASP A 75 -3.48 -0.78 -4.32
C ASP A 75 -4.00 -1.03 -5.76
N GLU A 76 -3.78 -0.10 -6.70
CA GLU A 76 -4.44 -0.12 -8.03
C GLU A 76 -3.85 -1.13 -9.01
N GLU A 77 -2.57 -1.53 -8.85
CA GLU A 77 -1.84 -2.30 -9.86
C GLU A 77 -1.93 -3.82 -9.70
N LYS A 78 -2.61 -4.32 -8.66
CA LYS A 78 -2.71 -5.77 -8.40
C LYS A 78 -4.17 -6.18 -8.33
N ASN A 79 -4.49 -7.41 -8.76
CA ASN A 79 -5.83 -8.01 -8.67
C ASN A 79 -6.36 -8.17 -7.22
N PHE A 80 -5.65 -7.61 -6.24
CA PHE A 80 -5.95 -7.67 -4.82
C PHE A 80 -6.29 -6.29 -4.31
N LYS A 81 -7.45 -6.18 -3.67
CA LYS A 81 -7.88 -5.02 -2.92
C LYS A 81 -7.72 -5.29 -1.43
N ARG A 82 -7.04 -4.41 -0.71
CA ARG A 82 -6.92 -4.52 0.75
C ARG A 82 -8.19 -4.04 1.45
N GLN A 83 -8.69 -4.82 2.39
CA GLN A 83 -9.76 -4.40 3.31
C GLN A 83 -9.31 -4.67 4.75
N GLY A 84 -8.76 -3.64 5.39
CA GLY A 84 -8.19 -3.76 6.73
C GLY A 84 -6.94 -4.65 6.71
N ASP A 85 -7.06 -5.84 7.29
CA ASP A 85 -5.99 -6.85 7.31
C ASP A 85 -6.26 -8.01 6.33
N ASP A 86 -7.43 -8.02 5.68
CA ASP A 86 -7.81 -9.04 4.71
C ASP A 86 -7.53 -8.56 3.28
N LEU A 87 -7.41 -9.52 2.36
CA LEU A 87 -7.23 -9.28 0.93
C LEU A 87 -8.44 -9.77 0.16
N LEU A 88 -8.93 -8.98 -0.79
CA LEU A 88 -10.01 -9.36 -1.68
C LEU A 88 -9.48 -9.50 -3.09
N THR A 89 -9.78 -10.60 -3.75
CA THR A 89 -9.46 -10.81 -5.17
C THR A 89 -10.65 -11.41 -5.88
N ASN A 90 -10.73 -11.15 -7.18
CA ASN A 90 -11.75 -11.71 -8.05
C ASN A 90 -11.15 -12.88 -8.82
N LEU A 91 -11.86 -14.01 -8.87
CA LEU A 91 -11.50 -15.16 -9.69
C LEU A 91 -12.62 -15.47 -10.67
N THR A 92 -12.32 -15.31 -11.95
CA THR A 92 -13.25 -15.67 -13.02
C THR A 92 -13.13 -17.16 -13.36
N ILE A 93 -14.26 -17.88 -13.31
CA ILE A 93 -14.37 -19.30 -13.67
C ILE A 93 -15.36 -19.49 -14.81
N THR A 94 -15.21 -20.58 -15.56
CA THR A 94 -16.15 -20.92 -16.64
C THR A 94 -17.44 -21.50 -16.06
N LEU A 95 -18.55 -21.50 -16.81
CA LEU A 95 -19.77 -22.18 -16.34
C LEU A 95 -19.53 -23.68 -16.09
N LYS A 96 -18.69 -24.33 -16.90
CA LYS A 96 -18.30 -25.74 -16.69
C LYS A 96 -17.66 -25.93 -15.33
N ASP A 97 -16.68 -25.10 -14.99
CA ASP A 97 -15.97 -25.13 -13.69
C ASP A 97 -16.94 -24.86 -12.54
N ALA A 98 -17.88 -23.92 -12.72
CA ALA A 98 -18.89 -23.61 -11.72
C ALA A 98 -19.84 -24.78 -11.46
N LEU A 99 -20.18 -25.59 -12.47
CA LEU A 99 -21.12 -26.72 -12.32
C LEU A 99 -20.45 -28.03 -11.87
N LEU A 100 -19.26 -28.33 -12.39
CA LEU A 100 -18.57 -29.60 -12.14
C LEU A 100 -17.56 -29.52 -10.99
N GLY A 101 -17.26 -28.32 -10.50
CA GLY A 101 -16.14 -28.07 -9.62
C GLY A 101 -14.84 -27.80 -10.40
N PHE A 102 -13.85 -27.26 -9.71
CA PHE A 102 -12.58 -26.88 -10.32
C PHE A 102 -11.42 -26.95 -9.34
N LYS A 103 -10.22 -27.04 -9.91
CA LYS A 103 -8.95 -26.86 -9.23
C LYS A 103 -8.12 -25.85 -9.99
N LYS A 104 -7.90 -24.67 -9.40
CA LYS A 104 -7.10 -23.59 -10.01
C LYS A 104 -6.01 -23.12 -9.05
N GLN A 105 -4.95 -22.57 -9.61
CA GLN A 105 -3.91 -21.89 -8.85
C GLN A 105 -3.93 -20.41 -9.22
N ILE A 106 -3.84 -19.54 -8.21
CA ILE A 106 -3.73 -18.10 -8.40
C ILE A 106 -2.43 -17.58 -7.79
N PRO A 107 -1.73 -16.64 -8.46
CA PRO A 107 -0.57 -16.00 -7.89
C PRO A 107 -0.99 -15.03 -6.77
N HIS A 108 -0.33 -15.13 -5.62
CA HIS A 108 -0.45 -14.18 -4.52
C HIS A 108 0.41 -12.92 -4.77
N LEU A 109 0.21 -11.88 -3.98
CA LEU A 109 0.96 -10.62 -3.93
C LEU A 109 2.48 -10.79 -3.81
N ASP A 110 2.95 -11.81 -3.10
CA ASP A 110 4.35 -12.18 -2.89
C ASP A 110 4.88 -13.24 -3.87
N GLY A 111 4.01 -13.71 -4.78
CA GLY A 111 4.37 -14.56 -5.90
C GLY A 111 4.24 -16.07 -5.66
N HIS A 112 3.89 -16.54 -4.45
CA HIS A 112 3.53 -17.96 -4.29
C HIS A 112 2.15 -18.26 -4.87
N GLN A 113 1.90 -19.55 -5.12
CA GLN A 113 0.66 -20.03 -5.73
C GLN A 113 -0.30 -20.52 -4.65
N ILE A 114 -1.52 -19.98 -4.64
CA ILE A 114 -2.60 -20.46 -3.78
C ILE A 114 -3.44 -21.45 -4.60
N SER A 115 -3.55 -22.70 -4.14
CA SER A 115 -4.43 -23.68 -4.74
C SER A 115 -5.85 -23.59 -4.19
N ILE A 116 -6.82 -23.45 -5.08
CA ILE A 116 -8.24 -23.39 -4.76
C ILE A 116 -8.91 -24.61 -5.38
N GLU A 117 -9.61 -25.37 -4.56
CA GLU A 117 -10.36 -26.55 -4.99
C GLU A 117 -11.80 -26.44 -4.48
N GLN A 118 -12.76 -26.66 -5.37
CA GLN A 118 -14.18 -26.76 -5.05
C GLN A 118 -14.75 -28.01 -5.70
N ASN A 119 -15.39 -28.84 -4.88
CA ASN A 119 -16.05 -30.06 -5.32
C ASN A 119 -17.56 -29.82 -5.28
N GLY A 120 -18.16 -29.64 -6.46
CA GLY A 120 -19.59 -29.38 -6.62
C GLY A 120 -19.92 -28.04 -7.26
N VAL A 121 -21.18 -27.63 -7.12
CA VAL A 121 -21.70 -26.42 -7.76
C VAL A 121 -21.26 -25.18 -6.97
N THR A 122 -20.57 -24.27 -7.66
CA THR A 122 -20.16 -22.96 -7.15
C THR A 122 -21.08 -21.89 -7.72
N SER A 123 -21.62 -21.03 -6.86
CA SER A 123 -22.50 -19.93 -7.29
C SER A 123 -21.70 -18.69 -7.70
N ASP A 124 -22.27 -17.90 -8.62
CA ASP A 124 -21.73 -16.57 -8.92
C ASP A 124 -21.83 -15.66 -7.69
N GLY A 125 -20.77 -14.89 -7.42
CA GLY A 125 -20.65 -14.05 -6.22
C GLY A 125 -20.31 -14.80 -4.94
N GLN A 126 -20.11 -16.12 -4.98
CA GLN A 126 -19.68 -16.89 -3.82
C GLN A 126 -18.29 -16.44 -3.37
N ILE A 127 -18.12 -16.26 -2.05
CA ILE A 127 -16.84 -15.88 -1.45
C ILE A 127 -16.15 -17.13 -0.89
N ILE A 128 -14.97 -17.43 -1.42
CA ILE A 128 -14.09 -18.49 -0.89
C ILE A 128 -13.06 -17.83 0.03
N ARG A 129 -12.99 -18.29 1.27
CA ARG A 129 -12.02 -17.80 2.27
C ARG A 129 -10.83 -18.72 2.38
N ILE A 130 -9.64 -18.18 2.10
CA ILE A 130 -8.36 -18.85 2.33
C ILE A 130 -7.72 -18.25 3.59
N LYS A 131 -7.59 -19.09 4.63
CA LYS A 131 -7.14 -18.64 5.95
C LYS A 131 -5.64 -18.32 5.93
N GLY A 132 -5.25 -17.19 6.52
CA GLY A 132 -3.84 -16.81 6.71
C GLY A 132 -3.12 -16.25 5.48
N GLU A 133 -3.83 -16.15 4.35
CA GLU A 133 -3.33 -15.59 3.09
C GLU A 133 -3.66 -14.09 2.93
N GLY A 134 -4.05 -13.38 4.00
CA GLY A 134 -4.28 -11.94 3.98
C GLY A 134 -3.01 -11.12 4.27
N MET A 135 -3.20 -9.86 4.67
CA MET A 135 -2.11 -8.99 5.09
C MET A 135 -1.62 -9.34 6.49
N LYS A 136 -0.35 -9.04 6.77
CA LYS A 136 0.21 -9.24 8.12
C LYS A 136 -0.50 -8.33 9.12
N LYS A 137 -1.14 -8.91 10.12
CA LYS A 137 -1.82 -8.18 11.21
C LYS A 137 -0.85 -7.88 12.34
N ASN A 138 -0.21 -8.94 12.86
CA ASN A 138 0.79 -8.90 13.92
C ASN A 138 1.95 -9.84 13.57
N PHE A 139 2.97 -9.95 14.44
CA PHE A 139 4.12 -10.84 14.21
C PHE A 139 3.71 -12.30 13.90
N LEU A 140 2.67 -12.79 14.59
CA LEU A 140 2.20 -14.19 14.58
C LEU A 140 1.03 -14.47 13.64
N PHE A 141 0.24 -13.45 13.27
CA PHE A 141 -1.04 -13.65 12.60
C PHE A 141 -1.15 -12.82 11.32
N ASN A 142 -1.65 -13.45 10.28
CA ASN A 142 -2.07 -12.83 9.04
C ASN A 142 -3.61 -12.74 9.01
N GLY A 143 -4.15 -11.80 8.24
CA GLY A 143 -5.55 -11.83 7.86
C GLY A 143 -5.84 -12.96 6.88
N ASP A 144 -7.03 -12.93 6.29
CA ASP A 144 -7.49 -13.93 5.33
C ASP A 144 -7.53 -13.36 3.90
N CYS A 145 -7.46 -14.24 2.91
CA CYS A 145 -7.75 -13.89 1.51
C CYS A 145 -9.18 -14.32 1.17
N LEU A 146 -10.00 -13.36 0.73
CA LEU A 146 -11.37 -13.53 0.29
C LEU A 146 -11.40 -13.48 -1.23
N ILE A 147 -11.84 -14.57 -1.84
CA ILE A 147 -11.87 -14.73 -3.29
C ILE A 147 -13.32 -14.69 -3.73
N SER A 148 -13.72 -13.62 -4.41
CA SER A 148 -15.04 -13.49 -5.03
C SER A 148 -15.04 -14.25 -6.36
N ILE A 149 -15.92 -15.24 -6.48
CA ILE A 149 -16.07 -16.01 -7.71
C ILE A 149 -16.98 -15.25 -8.68
N HIS A 150 -16.51 -15.09 -9.92
CA HIS A 150 -17.32 -14.59 -11.03
C HIS A 150 -17.43 -15.66 -12.11
N VAL A 151 -18.65 -15.98 -12.54
CA VAL A 151 -18.89 -16.98 -13.57
C VAL A 151 -18.99 -16.30 -14.93
N ASP A 152 -18.06 -16.64 -15.83
CA ASP A 152 -18.09 -16.13 -17.21
C ASP A 152 -19.09 -16.93 -18.08
N MET A 153 -20.17 -16.24 -18.45
CA MET A 153 -21.22 -16.77 -19.30
C MET A 153 -20.94 -16.67 -20.81
N HIS A 154 -19.92 -15.92 -21.24
CA HIS A 154 -19.60 -15.75 -22.68
C HIS A 154 -19.08 -17.03 -23.35
N SER A 155 -18.78 -18.05 -22.56
CA SER A 155 -18.25 -19.33 -23.02
C SER A 155 -19.29 -20.26 -23.69
N ILE A 156 -20.56 -19.85 -23.80
CA ILE A 156 -21.67 -20.72 -24.20
C ILE A 156 -22.36 -20.19 -25.47
N SER A 157 -22.47 -21.04 -26.49
CA SER A 157 -23.26 -20.71 -27.69
C SER A 157 -24.77 -20.92 -27.45
N PRO A 158 -25.66 -20.25 -28.22
CA PRO A 158 -27.10 -20.42 -28.09
C PRO A 158 -27.57 -21.89 -28.17
N ASP A 159 -26.95 -22.68 -29.06
CA ASP A 159 -27.27 -24.10 -29.21
C ASP A 159 -26.87 -24.93 -27.99
N GLN A 160 -25.77 -24.57 -27.33
CA GLN A 160 -25.32 -25.23 -26.10
C GLN A 160 -26.24 -24.87 -24.93
N ALA A 161 -26.70 -23.62 -24.84
CA ALA A 161 -27.65 -23.19 -23.83
C ALA A 161 -28.97 -23.99 -23.92
N LEU A 162 -29.48 -24.24 -25.13
CA LEU A 162 -30.68 -25.08 -25.33
C LEU A 162 -30.47 -26.53 -24.87
N LYS A 163 -29.27 -27.09 -25.06
CA LYS A 163 -28.94 -28.44 -24.55
C LYS A 163 -28.91 -28.47 -23.03
N ILE A 164 -28.31 -27.45 -22.41
CA ILE A 164 -28.25 -27.32 -20.94
C ILE A 164 -29.66 -27.14 -20.36
N ALA A 165 -30.50 -26.32 -20.99
CA ALA A 165 -31.89 -26.11 -20.57
C ALA A 165 -32.71 -27.40 -20.54
N LYS A 166 -32.51 -28.31 -21.51
CA LYS A 166 -33.18 -29.62 -21.51
C LYS A 166 -32.81 -30.47 -20.30
N VAL A 167 -31.55 -30.44 -19.86
CA VAL A 167 -31.08 -31.20 -18.69
C VAL A 167 -31.59 -30.58 -17.38
N LEU A 168 -31.55 -29.26 -17.27
CA LEU A 168 -32.03 -28.55 -16.06
C LEU A 168 -33.54 -28.70 -15.87
N ASN A 169 -34.32 -28.72 -16.95
CA ASN A 169 -35.79 -28.86 -16.86
C ASN A 169 -36.26 -30.31 -16.60
N GLN A 170 -35.38 -31.30 -16.69
CA GLN A 170 -35.70 -32.72 -16.44
C GLN A 170 -35.72 -33.10 -14.95
N THR A 171 -35.41 -32.16 -14.05
CA THR A 171 -35.33 -32.41 -12.59
C THR A 171 -36.56 -31.95 -11.79
N ASN A 172 -37.74 -31.95 -12.43
CA ASN A 172 -39.04 -31.90 -11.74
C ASN A 172 -39.94 -33.06 -12.18
#